data_AF-A0A7D9K878-F1
#
_entry.id   AF-A0A7D9K878-F1
#
_cell.length_a   1.000
_cell.length_b   1.000
_cell.length_c   1.000
_cell.angle_alpha   90.00
_cell.angle_beta   90.00
_cell.angle_gamma   90.00
#
_symmetry.space_group_name_H-M   'P 1'
#
loop_
_entity.id
_entity.type
_entity.pdbx_description
1 polymer ?
#
loop_
_entity_poly.entity_id
_entity_poly.type
_entity_poly.pdbx_seq_one_letter_code
_entity_poly.pdbx_strand_id
1 'polypeptide(L)'
;MNFECEATKLRFSIDHRIREVRRLLQSARPVHVSLVQNPEVSDHDFVQEQEARLLMICKRTLSLSVGRGMLTLATSRPTLTELVPIPPLEITGRALPRNAVISLDHVDVPNDMLVWPAFHNGVAAGLRIIPGISQ
;
A
#
# COMPACT_ATOMS: atom_id res chain seq x y z
N MET A 1 6.86 6.97 -9.49
CA MET A 1 7.57 7.42 -8.27
C MET A 1 9.02 6.96 -8.40
N ASN A 2 10.00 7.86 -8.52
CA ASN A 2 11.42 7.51 -8.55
C ASN A 2 12.14 8.36 -7.50
N PHE A 3 12.35 7.77 -6.32
CA PHE A 3 12.99 8.41 -5.15
C PHE A 3 14.48 8.00 -5.02
N GLU A 4 14.96 7.13 -5.91
CA GLU A 4 16.37 6.75 -5.99
C GLU A 4 17.16 7.86 -6.69
N CYS A 5 17.50 8.90 -5.94
CA CYS A 5 18.42 9.93 -6.36
C CYS A 5 19.87 9.54 -6.02
N GLU A 6 20.83 10.29 -6.56
CA GLU A 6 22.25 10.04 -6.33
C GLU A 6 22.59 10.05 -4.83
N ALA A 7 21.96 10.93 -4.05
CA ALA A 7 22.19 11.01 -2.61
C ALA A 7 21.78 9.72 -1.87
N THR A 8 20.67 9.08 -2.24
CA THR A 8 20.24 7.83 -1.59
C THR A 8 21.12 6.65 -2.00
N LYS A 9 21.60 6.62 -3.24
CA LYS A 9 22.58 5.62 -3.71
C LYS A 9 23.93 5.75 -3.02
N LEU A 10 24.43 6.97 -2.81
CA LEU A 10 25.70 7.19 -2.09
C LEU A 10 25.59 6.80 -0.61
N ARG A 11 24.48 7.16 0.05
CA ARG A 11 24.27 6.88 1.47
C ARG A 11 24.03 5.40 1.77
N PHE A 12 23.38 4.69 0.85
CA PHE A 12 23.03 3.27 1.00
C PHE A 12 23.57 2.46 -0.18
N SER A 13 24.88 2.58 -0.42
CA SER A 13 25.56 2.06 -1.62
C SER A 13 25.78 0.54 -1.63
N ILE A 14 25.72 -0.10 -0.46
CA ILE A 14 26.10 -1.50 -0.29
C ILE A 14 24.92 -2.48 -0.30
N ASP A 15 23.69 -1.98 -0.39
CA ASP A 15 22.49 -2.81 -0.38
C ASP A 15 21.30 -2.15 -1.10
N HIS A 16 20.14 -2.81 -1.04
CA HIS A 16 18.90 -2.38 -1.69
C HIS A 16 17.86 -1.86 -0.69
N ARG A 17 18.26 -1.36 0.48
CA ARG A 17 17.30 -1.02 1.55
C ARG A 17 16.22 -0.02 1.13
N ILE A 18 16.55 0.95 0.28
CA ILE A 18 15.55 1.91 -0.24
C ILE A 18 14.49 1.21 -1.09
N ARG A 19 14.92 0.29 -1.96
CA ARG A 19 14.02 -0.52 -2.78
C ARG A 19 13.15 -1.42 -1.91
N GLU A 20 13.70 -2.02 -0.85
CA GLU A 20 12.93 -2.86 0.06
C GLU A 20 11.94 -2.07 0.90
N VAL A 21 12.33 -0.93 1.48
CA VAL A 21 11.40 -0.08 2.25
C VAL A 21 10.27 0.43 1.35
N ARG A 22 10.56 0.79 0.10
CA ARG A 22 9.52 1.13 -0.89
C ARG A 22 8.56 -0.03 -1.13
N ARG A 23 9.08 -1.26 -1.28
CA ARG A 23 8.26 -2.46 -1.45
C ARG A 23 7.37 -2.71 -0.24
N LEU A 24 7.89 -2.51 0.97
CA LEU A 24 7.16 -2.71 2.23
C LEU A 24 6.05 -1.67 2.45
N LEU A 25 6.28 -0.41 2.05
CA LEU A 25 5.33 0.70 2.22
C LEU A 25 4.39 0.90 1.03
N GLN A 26 4.36 -0.06 0.10
CA GLN A 26 3.47 -0.01 -1.06
C GLN A 26 2.04 -0.38 -0.69
N SER A 27 1.08 0.47 -1.02
CA SER A 27 -0.35 0.27 -0.74
C SER A 27 -1.24 0.25 -1.99
N ALA A 28 -0.66 0.45 -3.19
CA ALA A 28 -1.40 0.65 -4.43
C ALA A 28 -1.43 -0.60 -5.35
N ARG A 29 -1.18 -1.78 -4.80
CA ARG A 29 -1.18 -3.05 -5.55
C ARG A 29 -1.86 -4.15 -4.73
N PRO A 30 -2.51 -5.12 -5.39
CA PRO A 30 -3.13 -6.24 -4.70
C PRO A 30 -2.10 -7.01 -3.88
N VAL A 31 -2.52 -7.50 -2.72
CA VAL A 31 -1.66 -8.28 -1.83
C VAL A 31 -1.76 -9.76 -2.16
N HIS A 32 -0.67 -10.50 -2.03
CA HIS A 32 -0.72 -11.96 -2.17
C HIS A 32 -1.27 -12.58 -0.89
N VAL A 33 -2.27 -13.46 -1.04
CA VAL A 33 -2.82 -14.29 0.02
C VAL A 33 -2.41 -15.73 -0.32
N SER A 34 -1.61 -16.33 0.57
CA SER A 34 -1.16 -17.71 0.44
C SER A 34 -1.65 -18.47 1.66
N LEU A 35 -2.65 -19.32 1.42
CA LEU A 35 -3.21 -20.26 2.37
C LEU A 35 -3.29 -21.63 1.70
N VAL A 36 -3.18 -22.68 2.48
CA VAL A 36 -3.33 -24.06 2.02
C VAL A 36 -4.65 -24.57 2.56
N GLN A 37 -5.54 -25.02 1.67
CA GLN A 37 -6.81 -25.61 2.07
C GLN A 37 -6.56 -26.96 2.72
N ASN A 38 -7.06 -27.15 3.95
CA ASN A 38 -7.05 -28.46 4.59
C ASN A 38 -8.07 -29.38 3.90
N PRO A 39 -7.79 -30.68 3.72
CA PRO A 39 -8.72 -31.60 3.05
C PRO A 39 -10.10 -31.72 3.71
N GLU A 40 -10.19 -31.39 5.00
CA GLU A 40 -11.42 -31.44 5.80
C GLU A 40 -12.24 -30.14 5.69
N VAL A 41 -11.69 -29.08 5.09
CA VAL A 41 -12.32 -27.76 5.00
C VAL A 41 -13.05 -27.63 3.67
N SER A 42 -14.33 -27.27 3.73
CA SER A 42 -15.15 -27.05 2.54
C SER A 42 -14.62 -25.87 1.71
N ASP A 43 -14.93 -25.84 0.41
CA ASP A 43 -14.54 -24.71 -0.45
C ASP A 43 -15.13 -23.38 0.05
N HIS A 44 -16.34 -23.42 0.59
CA HIS A 44 -17.00 -22.26 1.19
C HIS A 44 -16.20 -21.73 2.39
N ASP A 45 -15.88 -22.61 3.34
CA ASP A 45 -15.15 -22.23 4.56
C ASP A 45 -13.74 -21.74 4.21
N PHE A 46 -13.11 -22.33 3.19
CA PHE A 46 -11.80 -21.90 2.72
C PHE A 46 -11.83 -20.51 2.07
N VAL A 47 -12.88 -20.17 1.33
CA VAL A 47 -13.07 -18.80 0.82
C VAL A 47 -13.19 -17.81 1.98
N GLN A 48 -13.96 -18.14 3.01
CA GLN A 48 -14.06 -17.29 4.21
C GLN A 48 -12.71 -17.12 4.91
N GLU A 49 -11.89 -18.17 4.99
CA GLU A 49 -10.53 -18.10 5.54
C GLU A 49 -9.64 -17.15 4.72
N GLN A 50 -9.73 -17.20 3.39
CA GLN A 50 -9.02 -16.29 2.48
C GLN A 50 -9.42 -14.84 2.68
N GLU A 51 -10.72 -14.55 2.81
CA GLU A 51 -11.23 -13.20 3.03
C GLU A 51 -10.85 -12.67 4.41
N ALA A 52 -10.95 -13.50 5.46
CA ALA A 52 -10.50 -13.15 6.81
C ALA A 52 -8.99 -12.84 6.83
N ARG A 53 -8.19 -13.64 6.12
CA ARG A 53 -6.75 -13.39 5.96
C ARG A 53 -6.49 -12.10 5.18
N LEU A 54 -7.24 -11.85 4.11
CA LEU A 54 -7.16 -10.62 3.34
C LEU A 54 -7.47 -9.41 4.23
N LEU A 55 -8.54 -9.46 5.05
CA LEU A 55 -8.93 -8.38 5.95
C LEU A 55 -7.78 -8.00 6.89
N MET A 56 -7.11 -8.99 7.47
CA MET A 56 -5.95 -8.77 8.35
C MET A 56 -4.80 -8.07 7.62
N ILE A 57 -4.54 -8.46 6.36
CA ILE A 57 -3.52 -7.79 5.54
C ILE A 57 -3.97 -6.38 5.17
N CYS A 58 -5.24 -6.16 4.84
CA CYS A 58 -5.80 -4.85 4.52
C CYS A 58 -5.69 -3.89 5.70
N LYS A 59 -5.96 -4.33 6.94
CA LYS A 59 -5.72 -3.52 8.16
C LYS A 59 -4.28 -3.00 8.23
N ARG A 60 -3.29 -3.83 7.90
CA ARG A 60 -1.89 -3.41 7.77
C ARG A 60 -1.69 -2.48 6.57
N THR A 61 -2.22 -2.80 5.39
CA THR A 61 -2.05 -1.99 4.17
C THR A 61 -2.58 -0.57 4.35
N LEU A 62 -3.70 -0.41 5.04
CA LEU A 62 -4.35 0.86 5.33
C LEU A 62 -3.56 1.77 6.28
N SER A 63 -2.56 1.24 7.01
CA SER A 63 -1.66 2.03 7.84
C SER A 63 -0.33 2.41 7.16
N LEU A 64 0.00 1.81 5.99
CA LEU A 64 1.29 2.01 5.32
C LEU A 64 1.50 3.45 4.82
N SER A 65 0.43 4.18 4.52
CA SER A 65 0.50 5.55 3.99
C SER A 65 1.23 6.50 4.92
N VAL A 66 1.11 6.34 6.25
CA VAL A 66 1.82 7.16 7.24
C VAL A 66 3.34 7.04 7.08
N GLY A 67 3.86 5.81 7.08
CA GLY A 67 5.29 5.56 6.86
C GLY A 67 5.77 5.97 5.48
N ARG A 68 4.93 5.81 4.45
CA ARG A 68 5.23 6.25 3.08
C ARG A 68 5.39 7.77 3.00
N GLY A 69 4.57 8.53 3.73
CA GLY A 69 4.68 9.98 3.83
C GLY A 69 6.02 10.40 4.45
N MET A 70 6.42 9.75 5.54
CA MET A 70 7.72 9.98 6.20
C MET A 70 8.90 9.66 5.26
N LEU A 71 8.85 8.52 4.55
CA LEU A 71 9.90 8.12 3.62
C LEU A 71 10.10 9.13 2.49
N THR A 72 9.01 9.72 2.00
CA THR A 72 9.01 10.52 0.77
C THR A 72 8.83 12.01 1.01
N LEU A 73 9.04 12.46 2.25
CA LEU A 73 8.92 13.86 2.67
C LEU A 73 9.83 14.79 1.83
N ALA A 74 9.25 15.84 1.26
CA ALA A 74 9.96 16.88 0.51
C ALA A 74 10.83 16.36 -0.67
N THR A 75 10.34 15.36 -1.40
CA THR A 75 11.06 14.69 -2.49
C THR A 75 10.60 15.07 -3.90
N SER A 76 9.55 15.89 -4.02
CA SER A 76 8.90 16.22 -5.27
C SER A 76 8.83 17.73 -5.46
N ARG A 77 9.08 18.19 -6.68
CA ARG A 77 8.90 19.57 -7.11
C ARG A 77 7.87 19.63 -8.25
N PRO A 78 6.56 19.59 -7.93
CA PRO A 78 5.55 19.74 -8.95
C PRO A 78 5.59 21.15 -9.56
N THR A 79 5.35 21.24 -10.86
CA THR A 79 5.01 22.43 -11.62
C THR A 79 3.63 22.96 -11.22
N LEU A 80 3.38 24.25 -11.46
CA LEU A 80 2.12 24.90 -11.05
C LEU A 80 0.87 24.28 -11.69
N THR A 81 1.03 23.68 -12.87
CA THR A 81 -0.08 23.11 -13.65
C THR A 81 -0.26 21.61 -13.46
N GLU A 82 0.66 20.93 -12.76
CA GLU A 82 0.53 19.49 -12.54
C GLU A 82 -0.28 19.17 -11.28
N LEU A 83 -1.11 18.12 -11.39
CA LEU A 83 -1.77 17.54 -10.23
C LEU A 83 -0.79 16.62 -9.50
N VAL A 84 -0.77 16.72 -8.18
CA VAL A 84 0.01 15.78 -7.35
C VAL A 84 -0.73 14.45 -7.28
N PRO A 85 -0.19 13.36 -7.85
CA PRO A 85 -0.91 12.10 -7.92
C PRO A 85 -0.99 11.47 -6.52
N ILE A 86 -2.21 11.20 -6.07
CA ILE A 86 -2.49 10.40 -4.89
C ILE A 86 -2.58 8.93 -5.35
N PRO A 87 -1.69 8.03 -4.89
CA PRO A 87 -1.75 6.62 -5.27
C PRO A 87 -3.02 5.97 -4.69
N PRO A 88 -3.64 5.00 -5.38
CA PRO A 88 -4.82 4.32 -4.83
C PRO A 88 -4.47 3.52 -3.57
N LEU A 89 -5.46 3.31 -2.72
CA LEU A 89 -5.40 2.29 -1.66
C LEU A 89 -6.05 1.03 -2.21
N GLU A 90 -5.25 -0.01 -2.38
CA GLU A 90 -5.68 -1.29 -2.92
C GLU A 90 -5.94 -2.27 -1.78
N ILE A 91 -7.15 -2.80 -1.72
CA ILE A 91 -7.63 -3.71 -0.66
C ILE A 91 -8.05 -5.08 -1.21
N THR A 92 -7.80 -5.34 -2.49
CA THR A 92 -7.98 -6.68 -3.08
C THR A 92 -6.77 -7.57 -2.84
N GLY A 93 -7.03 -8.87 -2.79
CA GLY A 93 -6.05 -9.93 -2.69
C GLY A 93 -5.88 -10.71 -3.99
N ARG A 94 -4.78 -11.45 -4.08
CA ARG A 94 -4.54 -12.47 -5.09
C ARG A 94 -4.22 -13.80 -4.42
N ALA A 95 -5.06 -14.80 -4.63
CA ALA A 95 -4.89 -16.17 -4.14
C ALA A 95 -3.81 -16.89 -4.95
N LEU A 96 -2.72 -17.31 -4.31
CA LEU A 96 -1.71 -18.14 -4.96
C LEU A 96 -2.08 -19.64 -4.90
N PRO A 97 -1.68 -20.46 -5.89
CA PRO A 97 -0.88 -20.14 -7.07
C PRO A 97 -1.67 -19.62 -8.28
N ARG A 98 -3.02 -19.73 -8.26
CA ARG A 98 -3.89 -19.46 -9.42
C ARG A 98 -4.07 -17.97 -9.74
N ASN A 99 -3.55 -17.08 -8.90
CA ASN A 99 -3.67 -15.63 -9.00
C ASN A 99 -5.13 -15.11 -9.07
N ALA A 100 -6.06 -15.87 -8.47
CA ALA A 100 -7.47 -15.53 -8.39
C ALA A 100 -7.67 -14.25 -7.54
N VAL A 101 -8.61 -13.39 -7.92
CA VAL A 101 -8.94 -12.19 -7.13
C VAL A 101 -9.69 -12.61 -5.88
N ILE A 102 -9.31 -12.04 -4.73
CA ILE A 102 -10.06 -12.12 -3.47
C ILE A 102 -10.51 -10.69 -3.14
N SER A 103 -11.79 -10.52 -2.84
CA SER A 103 -12.40 -9.28 -2.35
C SER A 103 -12.90 -9.48 -0.91
N LEU A 104 -13.39 -8.42 -0.27
CA LEU A 104 -13.93 -8.46 1.10
C LEU A 104 -15.46 -8.49 1.09
N ASP A 105 -16.07 -9.07 0.06
CA ASP A 105 -17.50 -8.92 -0.21
C ASP A 105 -18.39 -9.65 0.81
N HIS A 106 -17.88 -10.71 1.45
CA HIS A 106 -18.62 -11.49 2.45
C HIS A 106 -18.12 -11.25 3.89
N VAL A 107 -17.29 -10.23 4.09
CA VAL A 107 -16.78 -9.83 5.41
C VAL A 107 -17.50 -8.56 5.86
N ASP A 108 -18.02 -8.59 7.08
CA ASP A 108 -18.57 -7.38 7.69
C ASP A 108 -17.44 -6.40 8.01
N VAL A 109 -17.39 -5.29 7.26
CA VAL A 109 -16.42 -4.21 7.42
C VAL A 109 -17.15 -2.92 7.79
N PRO A 110 -16.60 -2.10 8.71
CA PRO A 110 -17.20 -0.82 9.04
C PRO A 110 -17.35 0.07 7.80
N ASN A 111 -18.48 0.75 7.65
CA ASN A 111 -18.76 1.65 6.52
C ASN A 111 -17.72 2.78 6.39
N ASP A 112 -17.03 3.14 7.47
CA ASP A 112 -16.03 4.20 7.55
C ASP A 112 -14.58 3.67 7.50
N MET A 113 -14.37 2.37 7.23
CA MET A 113 -13.06 1.71 7.24
C MET A 113 -11.99 2.45 6.41
N LEU A 114 -12.40 3.14 5.32
CA LEU A 114 -11.48 3.84 4.42
C LEU A 114 -11.31 5.33 4.73
N VAL A 115 -12.10 5.94 5.63
CA VAL A 115 -12.07 7.39 5.87
C VAL A 115 -10.70 7.86 6.34
N TRP A 116 -10.19 7.32 7.45
CA TRP A 116 -8.87 7.66 7.98
C TRP A 116 -7.71 7.21 7.08
N PRO A 117 -7.71 5.98 6.53
CA PRO A 117 -6.68 5.58 5.58
C PRO A 117 -6.59 6.49 4.36
N ALA A 118 -7.73 6.92 3.79
CA ALA A 118 -7.76 7.83 2.65
C ALA A 118 -7.18 9.20 3.03
N PHE A 119 -7.52 9.72 4.21
CA PHE A 119 -6.91 10.94 4.75
C PHE A 119 -5.39 10.82 4.85
N HIS A 120 -4.87 9.77 5.51
CA HIS A 120 -3.42 9.53 5.60
C HIS A 120 -2.75 9.35 4.24
N ASN A 121 -3.44 8.72 3.29
CA ASN A 121 -2.96 8.53 1.92
C ASN A 121 -2.80 9.85 1.17
N GLY A 122 -3.75 10.77 1.35
CA GLY A 122 -3.69 12.14 0.84
C GLY A 122 -2.56 12.95 1.49
N VAL A 123 -2.47 12.93 2.83
CA VAL A 123 -1.37 13.59 3.58
C VAL A 123 -0.01 13.09 3.09
N ALA A 124 0.16 11.78 2.94
CA ALA A 124 1.39 11.19 2.45
C ALA A 124 1.75 11.63 1.02
N ALA A 125 0.77 11.88 0.16
CA ALA A 125 1.00 12.41 -1.18
C ALA A 125 1.41 13.90 -1.12
N GLY A 126 0.75 14.69 -0.27
CA GLY A 126 1.04 16.12 -0.09
C GLY A 126 2.40 16.40 0.55
N LEU A 127 2.80 15.62 1.56
CA LEU A 127 4.10 15.76 2.23
C LEU A 127 5.30 15.59 1.29
N ARG A 128 5.11 15.05 0.10
CA ARG A 128 6.17 14.93 -0.91
C ARG A 128 6.59 16.27 -1.49
N ILE A 129 5.72 17.27 -1.47
CA ILE A 129 5.98 18.58 -2.05
C ILE A 129 7.03 19.28 -1.19
N ILE A 130 8.15 19.71 -1.79
CA ILE A 130 9.15 20.46 -1.04
C ILE A 130 8.58 21.82 -0.61
N PRO A 131 8.89 22.31 0.61
CA PRO A 131 8.53 23.66 1.03
C PRO A 131 9.10 24.74 0.10
N GLY A 132 8.37 25.85 -0.07
CA GLY A 132 8.86 27.04 -0.76
C GLY A 132 8.66 27.09 -2.28
N ILE A 133 7.81 26.23 -2.86
CA ILE A 133 7.41 26.33 -4.28
C ILE A 133 6.36 27.43 -4.52
N SER A 134 5.72 27.92 -3.46
CA SER A 134 4.58 28.86 -3.53
C SER A 134 4.96 30.35 -3.55
N GLN A 135 6.14 30.74 -4.03
CA GLN A 135 6.53 32.16 -4.16
C GLN A 135 6.59 32.60 -5.62
#